data_AF-A0A2I0B723-F1
#
_entry.id   AF-A0A2I0B723-F1
#
_cell.length_a   1.000
_cell.length_b   1.000
_cell.length_c   1.000
_cell.angle_alpha   90.00
_cell.angle_beta   90.00
_cell.angle_gamma   90.00
#
_symmetry.space_group_name_H-M   'P 1'
#
loop_
_entity.id
_entity.type
_entity.pdbx_description
1 polymer ?
#
loop_
_entity_poly.entity_id
_entity_poly.type
_entity_poly.pdbx_seq_one_letter_code
_entity_poly.pdbx_strand_id
1 'polypeptide(L)'
;MAFRAQELYKKLARKVGKDVPAEVMETVRKCLPNRKIVMGRAKRGIYAGRHIQFGNQISEDGGNKTRRTWKPNVQEKRLFSYIHDRHIRVKVTTHALRCIDKAGGIDEYLLKTPYHKMDTELGILWKAKIEKMYEELGNMEVGFFSLEEEAKIAKGFEEYKIAKKDARREARRALAKKRHVGEESTNDNQLAESKKSETVVNEAKGESATKF
;
A
#
# COMPACT_ATOMS: atom_id res chain seq x y z
N MET A 1 -17.90 15.13 12.61
CA MET A 1 -18.12 13.68 12.42
C MET A 1 -18.17 12.84 13.71
N ALA A 2 -17.76 13.35 14.90
CA ALA A 2 -17.89 12.61 16.17
C ALA A 2 -19.33 12.55 16.77
N PHE A 3 -20.27 13.37 16.28
CA PHE A 3 -21.65 13.40 16.77
C PHE A 3 -22.45 12.15 16.38
N ARG A 4 -22.32 11.67 15.12
CA ARG A 4 -23.05 10.48 14.64
C ARG A 4 -22.72 9.23 15.44
N ALA A 5 -21.45 9.00 15.77
CA ALA A 5 -21.03 7.83 16.55
C ALA A 5 -21.51 7.89 18.01
N GLN A 6 -21.47 9.07 18.64
CA GLN A 6 -22.00 9.26 20.00
C GLN A 6 -23.53 9.14 20.04
N GLU A 7 -24.23 9.64 19.04
CA GLU A 7 -25.68 9.47 18.89
C GLU A 7 -26.05 8.01 18.62
N LEU A 8 -25.29 7.32 17.77
CA LEU A 8 -25.43 5.87 17.56
C LEU A 8 -25.25 5.11 18.86
N TYR A 9 -24.18 5.39 19.61
CA TYR A 9 -23.95 4.77 20.91
C TYR A 9 -25.06 5.10 21.91
N LYS A 10 -25.52 6.36 22.01
CA LYS A 10 -26.65 6.73 22.88
C LYS A 10 -27.93 6.04 22.46
N LYS A 11 -28.22 5.91 21.16
CA LYS A 11 -29.38 5.18 20.64
C LYS A 11 -29.27 3.69 20.95
N LEU A 12 -28.10 3.09 20.77
CA LEU A 12 -27.83 1.67 21.00
C LEU A 12 -27.86 1.34 22.51
N ALA A 13 -27.23 2.15 23.36
CA ALA A 13 -27.29 2.03 24.82
C ALA A 13 -28.71 2.21 25.37
N ARG A 14 -29.52 3.12 24.79
CA ARG A 14 -30.95 3.23 25.13
C ARG A 14 -31.76 1.99 24.70
N LYS A 15 -31.38 1.35 23.60
CA LYS A 15 -32.10 0.21 23.00
C LYS A 15 -31.75 -1.13 23.65
N VAL A 16 -30.50 -1.31 24.08
CA VAL A 16 -29.99 -2.56 24.69
C VAL A 16 -30.11 -2.55 26.23
N GLY A 17 -30.37 -1.40 26.85
CA GLY A 17 -30.57 -1.33 28.30
C GLY A 17 -29.26 -1.43 29.10
N LYS A 18 -29.32 -1.92 30.35
CA LYS A 18 -28.16 -2.03 31.27
C LYS A 18 -27.35 -3.33 31.08
N ASP A 19 -27.89 -4.29 30.33
CA ASP A 19 -27.31 -5.64 30.19
C ASP A 19 -26.40 -5.75 28.97
N VAL A 20 -25.44 -4.82 28.84
CA VAL A 20 -24.43 -4.87 27.78
C VAL A 20 -23.19 -5.61 28.32
N PRO A 21 -22.68 -6.65 27.63
CA PRO A 21 -21.43 -7.30 28.01
C PRO A 21 -20.28 -6.28 28.12
N ALA A 22 -19.48 -6.40 29.18
CA ALA A 22 -18.41 -5.44 29.48
C ALA A 22 -17.41 -5.29 28.32
N GLU A 23 -17.10 -6.39 27.62
CA GLU A 23 -16.21 -6.42 26.46
C GLU A 23 -16.71 -5.52 25.32
N VAL A 24 -18.01 -5.56 25.03
CA VAL A 24 -18.64 -4.71 24.00
C VAL A 24 -18.59 -3.24 24.42
N MET A 25 -18.74 -2.95 25.71
CA MET A 25 -18.61 -1.58 26.21
C MET A 25 -17.18 -1.05 26.13
N GLU A 26 -16.19 -1.91 26.34
CA GLU A 26 -14.78 -1.57 26.18
C GLU A 26 -14.38 -1.30 24.74
N THR A 27 -14.85 -2.12 23.78
CA THR A 27 -14.61 -1.87 22.36
C THR A 27 -15.20 -0.53 21.93
N VAL A 28 -16.43 -0.23 22.37
CA VAL A 28 -17.06 1.06 22.07
C VAL A 28 -16.30 2.24 22.72
N ARG A 29 -15.85 2.10 23.97
CA ARG A 29 -15.03 3.13 24.63
C ARG A 29 -13.72 3.39 23.89
N LYS A 30 -13.10 2.38 23.28
CA LYS A 30 -11.86 2.52 22.49
C LYS A 30 -12.10 3.28 21.19
N CYS A 31 -13.27 3.13 20.59
CA CYS A 31 -13.67 3.78 19.33
C CYS A 31 -14.16 5.23 19.52
N LEU A 32 -14.66 5.58 20.70
CA LEU A 32 -15.17 6.92 20.99
C LEU A 32 -14.12 7.84 21.62
N PRO A 33 -14.08 9.13 21.24
CA PRO A 33 -13.18 10.11 21.85
C PRO A 33 -13.59 10.45 23.29
N ASN A 34 -12.60 10.58 24.18
CA ASN A 34 -12.84 10.92 25.57
C ASN A 34 -12.95 12.44 25.75
N ARG A 35 -14.15 12.96 26.05
CA ARG A 35 -14.39 14.41 26.16
C ARG A 35 -14.11 15.00 27.55
N LYS A 36 -13.34 14.33 28.40
CA LYS A 36 -13.05 14.79 29.78
C LYS A 36 -12.03 15.94 29.80
N ILE A 37 -12.39 17.06 29.19
CA ILE A 37 -11.58 18.27 29.15
C ILE A 37 -11.98 19.20 30.29
N VAL A 38 -11.05 19.43 31.22
CA VAL A 38 -11.25 20.37 32.34
C VAL A 38 -11.07 21.82 31.91
N MET A 39 -10.18 22.10 30.94
CA MET A 39 -9.82 23.46 30.55
C MET A 39 -10.30 23.81 29.14
N GLY A 40 -11.02 24.93 28.97
CA GLY A 40 -11.54 25.35 27.66
C GLY A 40 -10.46 25.55 26.59
N ARG A 41 -9.26 25.97 27.02
CA ARG A 41 -8.07 26.11 26.17
C ARG A 41 -7.54 24.81 25.55
N ALA A 42 -7.84 23.63 26.14
CA ALA A 42 -7.49 22.35 25.53
C ALA A 42 -8.30 22.07 24.26
N LYS A 43 -9.52 22.61 24.16
CA LYS A 43 -10.41 22.41 23.01
C LYS A 43 -9.85 22.99 21.70
N ARG A 44 -8.90 23.93 21.80
CA ARG A 44 -8.33 24.67 20.66
C ARG A 44 -6.87 24.28 20.36
N GLY A 45 -6.28 23.37 21.14
CA GLY A 45 -4.86 23.01 21.02
C GLY A 45 -4.60 21.52 21.26
N ILE A 46 -3.33 21.15 21.20
CA ILE A 46 -2.89 19.75 21.34
C ILE A 46 -2.22 19.57 22.69
N TYR A 47 -2.94 18.94 23.61
CA TYR A 47 -2.49 18.79 25.00
C TYR A 47 -2.13 17.35 25.40
N ALA A 48 -2.45 16.36 24.55
CA ALA A 48 -2.14 14.94 24.77
C ALA A 48 -2.56 14.44 26.17
N GLY A 49 -3.83 14.66 26.55
CA GLY A 49 -4.39 14.27 27.85
C GLY A 49 -3.87 15.06 29.06
N ARG A 50 -2.98 16.04 28.89
CA ARG A 50 -2.51 16.89 29.98
C ARG A 50 -3.53 17.97 30.28
N HIS A 51 -4.03 17.99 31.50
CA HIS A 51 -4.97 18.99 32.01
C HIS A 51 -4.43 19.69 33.24
N ILE A 52 -5.11 20.76 33.63
CA ILE A 52 -4.88 21.42 34.91
C ILE A 52 -5.24 20.43 36.01
N GLN A 53 -4.34 20.25 36.97
CA GLN A 53 -4.62 19.49 38.19
C GLN A 53 -4.93 20.47 39.32
N PHE A 54 -5.94 20.13 40.12
CA PHE A 54 -6.30 20.85 41.32
C PHE A 54 -5.97 20.00 42.54
N GLY A 55 -5.46 20.62 43.59
CA GLY A 55 -5.15 19.93 44.83
C GLY A 55 -4.62 20.89 45.89
N ASN A 56 -3.85 20.36 46.83
CA ASN A 56 -3.36 21.13 47.97
C ASN A 56 -1.83 21.09 48.00
N GLN A 57 -1.23 22.17 48.51
CA GLN A 57 0.09 22.16 49.10
C GLN A 57 -0.06 21.77 50.57
N ILE A 58 0.77 20.85 51.04
CA ILE A 58 0.81 20.44 52.45
C ILE A 58 2.11 21.01 53.01
N SER A 59 2.06 21.74 54.12
CA SER A 59 3.26 22.20 54.81
C SER A 59 4.01 21.03 55.43
N GLU A 60 5.34 21.06 55.38
CA GLU A 60 6.21 19.98 55.84
C GLU A 60 6.05 19.68 57.33
N ASP A 61 6.08 20.73 58.17
CA ASP A 61 6.07 20.55 59.63
C ASP A 61 4.66 20.47 60.24
N GLY A 62 3.71 21.27 59.72
CA GLY A 62 2.40 21.49 60.35
C GLY A 62 1.20 20.83 59.66
N GLY A 63 1.39 20.12 58.54
CA GLY A 63 0.29 19.50 57.79
C GLY A 63 -0.79 20.46 57.27
N ASN A 64 -0.54 21.78 57.28
CA ASN A 64 -1.47 22.80 56.84
C ASN A 64 -1.72 22.68 55.34
N LYS A 65 -2.99 22.70 54.94
CA LYS A 65 -3.42 22.46 53.55
C LYS A 65 -3.82 23.77 52.88
N THR A 66 -3.03 24.22 51.91
CA THR A 66 -3.33 25.39 51.08
C THR A 66 -3.75 24.94 49.68
N ARG A 67 -4.85 25.49 49.14
CA ARG A 67 -5.30 25.16 47.77
C ARG A 67 -4.26 25.62 46.75
N ARG A 68 -3.88 24.75 45.81
CA ARG A 68 -2.99 25.09 44.69
C ARG A 68 -3.42 24.44 43.38
N THR A 69 -2.93 25.00 42.28
CA THR A 69 -3.28 24.57 40.93
C THR A 69 -2.02 24.33 40.11
N TRP A 70 -1.91 23.18 39.46
CA TRP A 70 -0.80 22.85 38.56
C TRP A 70 -1.23 23.01 37.11
N LYS A 71 -0.57 23.94 36.41
CA LYS A 71 -0.81 24.20 34.99
C LYS A 71 0.19 23.41 34.14
N PRO A 72 -0.24 22.79 33.02
CA PRO A 72 0.68 22.17 32.09
C PRO A 72 1.54 23.22 31.39
N ASN A 73 2.78 22.86 31.04
CA ASN A 73 3.66 23.69 30.23
C ASN A 73 3.18 23.71 28.78
N VAL A 74 2.69 24.87 28.31
CA VAL A 74 2.10 25.05 26.97
C VAL A 74 2.88 26.11 26.22
N GLN A 75 3.26 25.77 24.99
CA GLN A 75 4.03 26.62 24.10
C GLN A 75 3.26 26.81 22.78
N GLU A 76 3.33 28.00 22.20
CA GLU A 76 2.83 28.22 20.84
C GLU A 76 3.95 27.88 19.86
N LYS A 77 3.71 26.91 18.97
CA LYS A 77 4.69 26.44 18.00
C LYS A 77 4.08 26.33 16.60
N ARG A 78 4.94 26.49 15.60
CA ARG A 78 4.65 26.22 14.20
C ARG A 78 5.11 24.79 13.92
N LEU A 79 4.18 23.90 13.61
CA LEU A 79 4.47 22.52 13.22
C LEU A 79 4.24 22.38 11.73
N PHE A 80 5.18 21.77 11.02
CA PHE A 80 5.01 21.50 9.60
C PHE A 80 4.14 20.25 9.41
N SER A 81 3.13 20.35 8.56
CA SER A 81 2.27 19.24 8.14
C SER A 81 2.63 18.89 6.70
N TYR A 82 3.09 17.66 6.49
CA TYR A 82 3.53 17.15 5.20
C TYR A 82 2.37 17.09 4.22
N ILE A 83 1.20 16.62 4.66
CA ILE A 83 0.03 16.47 3.80
C ILE A 83 -0.56 17.80 3.34
N HIS A 84 -0.37 18.87 4.12
CA HIS A 84 -0.84 20.22 3.78
C HIS A 84 0.25 21.12 3.19
N ASP A 85 1.49 20.63 3.11
CA ASP A 85 2.70 21.37 2.71
C ASP A 85 2.80 22.77 3.35
N ARG A 86 2.42 22.87 4.63
CA ARG A 86 2.37 24.17 5.31
C ARG A 86 2.59 24.06 6.81
N HIS A 87 3.03 25.18 7.38
CA HIS A 87 3.18 25.33 8.81
C HIS A 87 1.83 25.65 9.48
N ILE A 88 1.46 24.86 10.48
CA ILE A 88 0.28 25.04 11.30
C ILE A 88 0.69 25.61 12.65
N ARG A 89 0.10 26.75 13.03
CA ARG A 89 0.29 27.37 14.35
C ARG A 89 -0.68 26.78 15.36
N VAL A 90 -0.16 26.15 16.41
CA VAL A 90 -0.96 25.57 17.49
C VAL A 90 -0.31 25.76 18.85
N LYS A 91 -1.17 25.81 19.88
CA LYS A 91 -0.73 25.69 21.27
C LYS A 91 -0.58 24.22 21.62
N VAL A 92 0.63 23.84 22.00
CA VAL A 92 1.04 22.45 22.21
C VAL A 92 1.69 22.32 23.59
N THR A 93 1.43 21.24 24.31
CA THR A 93 2.17 20.94 25.53
C THR A 93 3.56 20.38 25.21
N THR A 94 4.53 20.55 26.11
CA THR A 94 5.87 19.94 25.91
C THR A 94 5.80 18.42 25.81
N HIS A 95 4.85 17.79 26.51
CA HIS A 95 4.59 16.35 26.37
C HIS A 95 4.08 16.00 24.96
N ALA A 96 3.14 16.78 24.41
CA ALA A 96 2.64 16.57 23.07
C ALA A 96 3.71 16.79 22.01
N LEU A 97 4.58 17.81 22.15
CA LEU A 97 5.73 18.00 21.25
C LEU A 97 6.62 16.76 21.21
N ARG A 98 7.02 16.23 22.37
CA ARG A 98 7.82 14.99 22.44
C ARG A 98 7.13 13.79 21.77
N CYS A 99 5.80 13.69 21.89
CA CYS A 99 5.04 12.63 21.24
C CYS A 99 4.95 12.81 19.71
N ILE A 100 4.87 14.05 19.24
CA ILE A 100 4.91 14.41 17.81
C ILE A 100 6.27 14.03 17.23
N ASP A 101 7.36 14.40 17.90
CA ASP A 101 8.72 14.08 17.48
C ASP A 101 8.92 12.55 17.43
N LYS A 102 8.43 11.83 18.45
CA LYS A 102 8.48 10.36 18.46
C LYS A 102 7.64 9.71 17.35
N ALA A 103 6.55 10.35 16.95
CA ALA A 103 5.69 9.84 15.88
C ALA A 103 6.28 10.10 14.49
N GLY A 104 7.16 11.09 14.35
CA GLY A 104 7.79 11.51 13.10
C GLY A 104 7.17 12.76 12.45
N GLY A 105 6.28 13.46 13.15
CA GLY A 105 5.55 14.59 12.59
C GLY A 105 4.13 14.73 13.14
N ILE A 106 3.47 15.85 12.81
CA ILE A 106 2.12 16.13 13.31
C ILE A 106 1.07 15.24 12.66
N ASP A 107 1.24 14.92 11.38
CA ASP A 107 0.29 14.13 10.61
C ASP A 107 0.33 12.67 11.08
N GLU A 108 1.54 12.10 11.21
CA GLU A 108 1.77 10.77 11.74
C GLU A 108 1.28 10.65 13.18
N TYR A 109 1.49 11.68 14.00
CA TYR A 109 0.98 11.72 15.36
C TYR A 109 -0.55 11.61 15.39
N LEU A 110 -1.26 12.37 14.54
CA LEU A 110 -2.72 12.35 14.48
C LEU A 110 -3.23 11.01 13.95
N LEU A 111 -2.60 10.44 12.92
CA LEU A 111 -2.99 9.13 12.38
C LEU A 111 -2.78 8.00 13.40
N LYS A 112 -1.61 7.96 14.05
CA LYS A 112 -1.26 6.93 15.05
C LYS A 112 -2.05 7.05 16.35
N THR A 113 -2.51 8.26 16.71
CA THR A 113 -3.24 8.46 17.96
C THR A 113 -4.64 7.83 17.85
N PRO A 114 -5.02 6.93 18.78
CA PRO A 114 -6.35 6.32 18.76
C PRO A 114 -7.42 7.32 19.21
N TYR A 115 -8.66 7.16 18.73
CA TYR A 115 -9.75 8.11 18.99
C TYR A 115 -9.99 8.36 20.47
N HIS A 116 -9.93 7.33 21.34
CA HIS A 116 -10.13 7.52 22.78
C HIS A 116 -9.08 8.40 23.49
N LYS A 117 -7.88 8.57 22.92
CA LYS A 117 -6.84 9.50 23.41
C LYS A 117 -6.94 10.88 22.78
N MET A 118 -7.79 11.05 21.77
CA MET A 118 -8.07 12.34 21.18
C MET A 118 -9.16 13.04 21.97
N ASP A 119 -8.75 13.92 22.87
CA ASP A 119 -9.70 14.67 23.70
C ASP A 119 -10.39 15.79 22.90
N THR A 120 -9.70 16.32 21.88
CA THR A 120 -10.05 17.55 21.18
C THR A 120 -10.84 17.30 19.89
N GLU A 121 -11.97 17.98 19.72
CA GLU A 121 -12.77 17.95 18.48
C GLU A 121 -11.97 18.39 17.25
N LEU A 122 -11.10 19.39 17.42
CA LEU A 122 -10.12 19.82 16.41
C LEU A 122 -9.22 18.67 15.95
N GLY A 123 -8.71 17.85 16.87
CA GLY A 123 -7.82 16.74 16.55
C GLY A 123 -8.54 15.67 15.71
N ILE A 124 -9.80 15.40 16.01
CA ILE A 124 -10.63 14.47 15.23
C ILE A 124 -10.91 15.02 13.84
N LEU A 125 -11.25 16.32 13.74
CA LEU A 125 -11.47 16.99 12.46
C LEU A 125 -10.20 16.91 11.59
N TRP A 126 -9.04 17.19 12.19
CA TRP A 126 -7.77 17.15 11.48
C TRP A 126 -7.41 15.75 11.05
N LYS A 127 -7.57 14.75 11.92
CA LYS A 127 -7.36 13.35 11.56
C LYS A 127 -8.22 12.95 10.34
N ALA A 128 -9.52 13.22 10.38
CA ALA A 128 -10.42 12.88 9.27
C ALA A 128 -10.06 13.62 7.97
N LYS A 129 -9.62 14.89 8.07
CA LYS A 129 -9.16 15.65 6.90
C LYS A 129 -7.88 15.05 6.32
N ILE A 130 -6.93 14.69 7.17
CA ILE A 130 -5.65 14.11 6.79
C ILE A 130 -5.88 12.73 6.14
N GLU A 131 -6.70 11.87 6.76
CA GLU A 131 -7.07 10.56 6.21
C GLU A 131 -7.65 10.71 4.80
N LYS A 132 -8.62 11.62 4.61
CA LYS A 132 -9.20 11.89 3.29
C LYS A 132 -8.14 12.35 2.27
N MET A 133 -7.23 13.24 2.66
CA MET A 133 -6.17 13.70 1.75
C MET A 133 -5.17 12.60 1.41
N TYR A 134 -4.87 11.69 2.35
CA TYR A 134 -4.03 10.51 2.07
C TYR A 134 -4.75 9.51 1.16
N GLU A 135 -6.06 9.32 1.29
CA GLU A 135 -6.86 8.52 0.36
C GLU A 135 -6.83 9.14 -1.05
N GLU A 136 -7.00 10.46 -1.16
CA GLU A 136 -6.89 11.20 -2.43
C GLU A 136 -5.50 11.04 -3.06
N LEU A 137 -4.42 11.17 -2.27
CA LEU A 137 -3.05 10.92 -2.74
C LEU A 137 -2.78 9.46 -3.10
N GLY A 138 -3.36 8.51 -2.36
CA GLY A 138 -3.20 7.08 -2.62
C GLY A 138 -3.92 6.62 -3.88
N ASN A 139 -5.04 7.26 -4.22
CA ASN A 139 -5.77 7.04 -5.46
C ASN A 139 -5.14 7.78 -6.66
N MET A 140 -4.24 8.73 -6.40
CA MET A 140 -3.45 9.34 -7.45
C MET A 140 -2.46 8.30 -7.93
N GLU A 141 -2.70 7.74 -9.12
CA GLU A 141 -1.75 6.86 -9.79
C GLU A 141 -0.49 7.67 -10.10
N VAL A 142 0.50 7.57 -9.23
CA VAL A 142 1.84 8.11 -9.49
C VAL A 142 2.51 7.16 -10.48
N GLY A 143 2.14 7.28 -11.75
CA GLY A 143 2.86 6.64 -12.84
C GLY A 143 4.27 7.22 -12.88
N PHE A 144 5.28 6.37 -12.65
CA PHE A 144 6.68 6.75 -12.87
C PHE A 144 6.96 6.97 -14.37
N PHE A 145 6.07 6.46 -15.22
CA PHE A 145 6.06 6.56 -16.66
C PHE A 145 4.70 7.11 -17.12
N SER A 146 4.70 7.82 -18.25
CA SER A 146 3.44 8.18 -18.92
C SER A 146 2.72 6.91 -19.41
N LEU A 147 1.38 6.97 -19.53
CA LEU A 147 0.58 5.87 -20.10
C LEU A 147 1.10 5.39 -21.47
N GLU A 148 1.66 6.31 -22.26
CA GLU A 148 2.30 6.00 -23.54
C GLU A 148 3.60 5.21 -23.39
N GLU A 149 4.42 5.55 -22.40
CA GLU A 149 5.66 4.84 -22.09
C GLU A 149 5.39 3.45 -21.51
N GLU A 150 4.40 3.33 -20.64
CA GLU A 150 3.94 2.03 -20.13
C GLU A 150 3.44 1.12 -21.27
N ALA A 151 2.68 1.68 -22.22
CA ALA A 151 2.22 0.95 -23.41
C ALA A 151 3.37 0.56 -24.36
N LYS A 152 4.38 1.42 -24.54
CA LYS A 152 5.59 1.11 -25.34
C LYS A 152 6.41 -0.01 -24.71
N ILE A 153 6.58 0.03 -23.38
CA ILE A 153 7.28 -1.00 -22.61
C ILE A 153 6.52 -2.34 -22.74
N ALA A 154 5.20 -2.33 -22.59
CA ALA A 154 4.37 -3.53 -22.74
C ALA A 154 4.47 -4.14 -24.16
N LYS A 155 4.37 -3.32 -25.21
CA LYS A 155 4.54 -3.76 -26.61
C LYS A 155 5.93 -4.36 -26.85
N GLY A 156 6.99 -3.72 -26.35
CA GLY A 156 8.36 -4.22 -26.46
C GLY A 156 8.54 -5.62 -25.83
N PHE A 157 7.88 -5.91 -24.72
CA PHE A 157 7.90 -7.25 -24.11
C PHE A 157 7.13 -8.30 -24.91
N GLU A 158 6.03 -7.93 -25.56
CA GLU A 158 5.28 -8.85 -26.43
C GLU A 158 6.07 -9.20 -27.69
N GLU A 159 6.66 -8.19 -28.34
CA GLU A 159 7.53 -8.37 -29.51
C GLU A 159 8.72 -9.27 -29.17
N TYR A 160 9.36 -9.07 -28.01
CA TYR A 160 10.44 -9.95 -27.54
C TYR A 160 9.97 -11.40 -27.31
N LYS A 161 8.78 -11.61 -26.74
CA LYS A 161 8.21 -12.96 -26.57
C LYS A 161 7.91 -13.63 -27.91
N ILE A 162 7.39 -12.89 -28.89
CA ILE A 162 7.12 -13.38 -30.25
C ILE A 162 8.45 -13.75 -30.92
N ALA A 163 9.43 -12.87 -30.91
CA ALA A 163 10.76 -13.12 -31.47
C ALA A 163 11.44 -14.35 -30.84
N LYS A 164 11.35 -14.50 -29.51
CA LYS A 164 11.88 -15.67 -28.79
C LYS A 164 11.16 -16.97 -29.18
N LYS A 165 9.85 -16.90 -29.43
CA LYS A 165 9.03 -18.04 -29.88
C LYS A 165 9.35 -18.44 -31.31
N ASP A 166 9.51 -17.47 -32.21
CA ASP A 166 9.85 -17.71 -33.61
C ASP A 166 11.27 -18.25 -33.75
N ALA A 167 12.25 -17.68 -33.03
CA ALA A 167 13.61 -18.21 -32.97
C ALA A 167 13.62 -19.67 -32.48
N ARG A 168 12.80 -20.01 -31.48
CA ARG A 168 12.66 -21.41 -31.01
C ARG A 168 12.01 -22.31 -32.07
N ARG A 169 11.04 -21.80 -32.84
CA ARG A 169 10.37 -22.54 -33.92
C ARG A 169 11.31 -22.78 -35.10
N GLU A 170 12.09 -21.78 -35.48
CA GLU A 170 13.11 -21.87 -36.53
C GLU A 170 14.24 -22.81 -36.13
N ALA A 171 14.73 -22.73 -34.90
CA ALA A 171 15.69 -23.70 -34.36
C ALA A 171 15.14 -25.13 -34.44
N ARG A 172 13.85 -25.33 -34.12
CA ARG A 172 13.17 -26.64 -34.24
C ARG A 172 13.08 -27.12 -35.69
N ARG A 173 12.73 -26.23 -36.64
CA ARG A 173 12.67 -26.53 -38.08
C ARG A 173 14.04 -26.86 -38.65
N ALA A 174 15.08 -26.12 -38.28
CA ALA A 174 16.45 -26.40 -38.68
C ALA A 174 16.93 -27.76 -38.15
N LEU A 175 16.56 -28.11 -36.92
CA LEU A 175 16.83 -29.43 -36.33
C LEU A 175 16.09 -30.55 -37.08
N ALA A 176 14.82 -30.34 -37.44
CA ALA A 176 14.03 -31.29 -38.22
C ALA A 176 14.58 -31.46 -39.65
N LYS A 177 14.98 -30.37 -40.31
CA LYS A 177 15.61 -30.43 -41.64
C LYS A 177 16.96 -31.16 -41.59
N LYS A 178 17.78 -30.93 -40.56
CA LYS A 178 18.99 -31.71 -40.33
C LYS A 178 18.71 -33.20 -40.10
N ARG A 179 17.62 -33.55 -39.42
CA ARG A 179 17.18 -34.95 -39.26
C ARG A 179 16.73 -35.56 -40.58
N HIS A 180 15.89 -34.87 -41.36
CA HIS A 180 15.42 -35.36 -42.66
C HIS A 180 16.55 -35.54 -43.66
N VAL A 181 17.49 -34.59 -43.76
CA VAL A 181 18.67 -34.73 -44.62
C VAL A 181 19.58 -35.88 -44.14
N GLY A 182 19.65 -36.11 -42.82
CA GLY A 182 20.30 -37.29 -42.24
C GLY A 182 19.61 -38.61 -42.60
N GLU A 183 18.28 -38.64 -42.69
CA GLU A 183 17.48 -39.81 -43.09
C GLU A 183 17.46 -40.05 -44.62
N GLU A 184 17.39 -38.98 -45.42
CA GLU A 184 17.47 -39.04 -46.88
C GLU A 184 18.84 -39.51 -47.35
N SER A 185 19.93 -39.02 -46.75
CA SER A 185 21.27 -39.52 -47.04
C SER A 185 21.47 -40.99 -46.69
N THR A 186 20.78 -41.52 -45.67
CA THR A 186 20.77 -42.96 -45.38
C THR A 186 19.92 -43.78 -46.38
N ASN A 187 18.82 -43.22 -46.89
CA ASN A 187 17.93 -43.92 -47.84
C ASN A 187 18.44 -43.86 -49.29
N ASP A 188 19.03 -42.75 -49.72
CA ASP A 188 19.61 -42.60 -51.06
C ASP A 188 20.81 -43.52 -51.27
N ASN A 189 21.58 -43.80 -50.21
CA ASN A 189 22.65 -44.80 -50.26
C ASN A 189 22.08 -46.22 -50.53
N GLN A 190 20.90 -46.53 -49.97
CA GLN A 190 20.23 -47.83 -50.22
C GLN A 190 19.58 -47.90 -51.62
N LEU A 191 19.12 -46.77 -52.19
CA LEU A 191 18.48 -46.72 -53.51
C LEU A 191 19.49 -46.64 -54.67
N ALA A 192 20.66 -46.04 -54.45
CA ALA A 192 21.75 -46.01 -55.42
C ALA A 192 22.36 -47.41 -55.65
N GLU A 193 22.40 -48.25 -54.61
CA GLU A 193 22.78 -49.66 -54.72
C GLU A 193 21.80 -50.47 -55.58
N SER A 194 20.49 -50.18 -55.51
CA SER A 194 19.47 -50.94 -56.25
C SER A 194 19.26 -50.49 -57.71
N LYS A 195 19.55 -49.24 -58.07
CA LYS A 195 19.42 -48.75 -59.45
C LYS A 195 20.61 -49.08 -60.35
N LYS A 196 21.82 -49.18 -59.79
CA LYS A 196 23.00 -49.68 -60.54
C LYS A 196 22.78 -51.10 -61.07
N SER A 197 22.00 -51.92 -60.39
CA SER A 197 21.64 -53.26 -60.87
C SER A 197 20.65 -53.25 -62.05
N GLU A 198 19.80 -52.23 -62.21
CA GLU A 198 18.74 -52.23 -63.22
C GLU A 198 19.16 -51.65 -64.58
N THR A 199 20.03 -50.63 -64.61
CA THR A 199 20.47 -50.01 -65.88
C THR A 199 21.34 -50.93 -66.74
N VAL A 200 22.15 -51.77 -66.10
CA VAL A 200 22.96 -52.80 -66.79
C VAL A 200 22.08 -53.77 -67.59
N VAL A 201 20.81 -53.94 -67.23
CA VAL A 201 19.88 -54.88 -67.88
C VAL A 201 19.25 -54.31 -69.16
N ASN A 202 19.15 -52.98 -69.28
CA ASN A 202 18.34 -52.34 -70.34
C ASN A 202 19.13 -51.84 -71.55
N GLU A 203 20.41 -51.46 -71.40
CA GLU A 203 21.26 -51.06 -72.54
C GLU A 203 21.45 -52.20 -73.56
N ALA A 204 21.34 -53.45 -73.12
CA ALA A 204 21.47 -54.63 -73.98
C ALA A 204 20.33 -54.80 -75.03
N LYS A 205 19.22 -54.03 -74.95
CA LYS A 205 18.01 -54.27 -75.79
C LYS A 205 17.78 -53.25 -76.91
N GLY A 206 18.50 -52.11 -76.95
CA GLY A 206 18.16 -50.98 -77.83
C GLY A 206 18.81 -50.97 -79.22
N GLU A 207 19.89 -51.72 -79.45
CA GLU A 207 20.72 -51.55 -80.65
C GLU A 207 20.17 -52.23 -81.93
N SER A 208 19.02 -52.90 -81.90
CA SER A 208 18.63 -53.84 -82.98
C SER A 208 17.64 -53.34 -84.04
N ALA A 209 17.18 -52.08 -84.04
CA ALA A 209 16.08 -51.66 -84.92
C ALA A 209 16.29 -50.30 -85.62
N THR A 210 17.14 -50.26 -86.65
CA THR A 210 17.02 -49.32 -87.79
C THR A 210 17.99 -49.74 -88.89
N LYS A 211 17.51 -50.47 -89.91
CA LYS A 211 18.07 -50.52 -91.27
C LYS A 211 16.95 -50.99 -92.22
N PHE A 212 16.80 -50.22 -93.29
CA PHE A 212 15.76 -50.26 -94.34
C PHE A 212 15.53 -51.63 -94.96
#